data_AF-A0A971JUS7-F1
#
_entry.id   AF-A0A971JUS7-F1
#
_cell.length_a   1.000
_cell.length_b   1.000
_cell.length_c   1.000
_cell.angle_alpha   90.00
_cell.angle_beta   90.00
_cell.angle_gamma   90.00
#
_symmetry.space_group_name_H-M   'P 1'
#
loop_
_entity.id
_entity.type
_entity.pdbx_description
1 polymer ?
#
loop_
_entity_poly.entity_id
_entity_poly.type
_entity_poly.pdbx_seq_one_letter_code
_entity_poly.pdbx_strand_id
1 'polypeptide(L)'
;MAAVADDVLETGDRVVLTHDLREVPEGTEGTVVLVVGITWFRYWVRFDNGVAVGSVNRKHLATPDEWKAIQAGGGPGAESSGAEEAEAEAGGGGSDGGGYTHNGVLVPQLLLDRTKAARERLGV
;
A
#
# COMPACT_ATOMS: atom_id res chain seq x y z
N MET A 1 -22.53 19.42 -15.70
CA MET A 1 -22.22 18.83 -14.40
C MET A 1 -21.75 17.42 -14.71
N ALA A 2 -20.43 17.23 -14.88
CA ALA A 2 -19.87 15.94 -15.27
C ALA A 2 -20.28 14.91 -14.22
N ALA A 3 -20.76 13.76 -14.68
CA ALA A 3 -21.13 12.67 -13.79
C ALA A 3 -19.94 12.38 -12.87
N VAL A 4 -20.16 12.52 -11.56
CA VAL A 4 -19.32 11.84 -10.57
C VAL A 4 -19.68 10.37 -10.76
N ALA A 5 -19.09 9.74 -11.78
CA ALA A 5 -19.08 8.29 -11.87
C ALA A 5 -18.52 7.81 -10.53
N ASP A 6 -19.23 6.88 -9.88
CA ASP A 6 -18.84 6.31 -8.62
C ASP A 6 -17.33 6.05 -8.59
N ASP A 7 -16.63 6.68 -7.64
CA ASP A 7 -15.15 6.66 -7.55
C ASP A 7 -14.59 5.24 -7.36
N VAL A 8 -15.48 4.27 -7.14
CA VAL A 8 -15.19 2.85 -6.91
C VAL A 8 -15.20 2.09 -8.23
N LEU A 9 -14.05 1.48 -8.55
CA LEU A 9 -13.94 0.56 -9.68
C LEU A 9 -14.61 -0.79 -9.38
N GLU A 10 -15.12 -1.43 -10.42
CA GLU A 10 -15.73 -2.75 -10.37
C GLU A 10 -14.83 -3.83 -10.99
N THR A 11 -15.17 -5.09 -10.76
CA THR A 11 -14.47 -6.21 -11.40
C THR A 11 -14.80 -6.21 -12.90
N GLY A 12 -13.77 -6.26 -13.75
CA GLY A 12 -13.89 -6.18 -15.21
C GLY A 12 -13.51 -4.81 -15.78
N ASP A 13 -13.40 -3.77 -14.95
CA ASP A 13 -13.05 -2.43 -15.41
C ASP A 13 -11.64 -2.39 -16.01
N ARG A 14 -11.52 -1.66 -17.12
CA ARG A 14 -10.23 -1.31 -17.71
C ARG A 14 -9.63 -0.14 -16.96
N VAL A 15 -8.35 -0.29 -16.64
CA VAL A 15 -7.59 0.71 -15.90
C VAL A 15 -6.20 0.87 -16.51
N VAL A 16 -5.59 2.00 -16.25
CA VAL A 16 -4.22 2.33 -16.60
C VAL A 16 -3.48 2.69 -15.31
N LEU A 17 -2.29 2.13 -15.15
CA LEU A 17 -1.45 2.42 -14.01
C LEU A 17 -0.86 3.83 -14.13
N THR A 18 -1.03 4.67 -13.11
CA THR A 18 -0.57 6.09 -13.15
C THR A 18 0.81 6.31 -12.53
N HIS A 19 1.44 5.28 -11.97
CA HIS A 19 2.76 5.35 -11.33
C HIS A 19 3.48 4.02 -11.52
N ASP A 20 4.80 4.04 -11.65
CA ASP A 20 5.58 2.81 -11.71
C ASP A 20 5.37 1.92 -10.47
N LEU A 21 5.07 0.64 -10.71
CA LEU A 21 5.07 -0.42 -9.70
C LEU A 21 6.21 -1.40 -9.98
N ARG A 22 6.54 -2.21 -8.97
CA ARG A 22 7.49 -3.31 -9.15
C ARG A 22 7.02 -4.19 -10.32
N GLU A 23 7.83 -4.23 -11.38
CA GLU A 23 7.62 -5.00 -12.62
C GLU A 23 6.48 -4.50 -13.54
N VAL A 24 5.79 -3.40 -13.20
CA VAL A 24 4.74 -2.82 -14.02
C VAL A 24 5.01 -1.33 -14.23
N PRO A 25 5.45 -0.91 -15.43
CA PRO A 25 5.66 0.50 -15.74
C PRO A 25 4.35 1.31 -15.74
N GLU A 26 4.46 2.61 -15.47
CA GLU A 26 3.40 3.59 -15.67
C GLU A 26 2.84 3.52 -17.10
N GLY A 27 1.55 3.79 -17.24
CA GLY A 27 0.84 3.71 -18.51
C GLY A 27 0.46 2.29 -18.92
N THR A 28 0.87 1.27 -18.16
CA THR A 28 0.46 -0.12 -18.45
C THR A 28 -1.03 -0.28 -18.20
N GLU A 29 -1.74 -0.75 -19.22
CA GLU A 29 -3.16 -1.07 -19.11
C GLU A 29 -3.37 -2.42 -18.42
N GLY A 30 -4.53 -2.56 -17.76
CA GLY A 30 -4.92 -3.78 -17.11
C GLY A 30 -6.42 -3.85 -16.87
N THR A 31 -6.84 -4.98 -16.31
CA THR A 31 -8.23 -5.25 -15.95
C THR A 31 -8.34 -5.58 -14.47
N VAL A 32 -9.30 -4.96 -13.78
CA VAL A 32 -9.61 -5.27 -12.39
C VAL A 32 -10.19 -6.68 -12.30
N VAL A 33 -9.58 -7.55 -11.50
CA VAL A 33 -10.02 -8.95 -11.32
C VAL A 33 -10.65 -9.21 -9.95
N LEU A 34 -10.39 -8.34 -8.97
CA LEU A 34 -10.99 -8.42 -7.65
C LEU A 34 -11.02 -7.04 -6.99
N VAL A 35 -12.11 -6.76 -6.29
CA VAL A 35 -12.27 -5.59 -5.44
C VAL A 35 -12.42 -6.07 -3.99
N VAL A 36 -11.56 -5.58 -3.11
CA VAL A 36 -11.57 -5.92 -1.67
C VAL A 36 -11.79 -4.66 -0.86
N GLY A 37 -12.77 -4.66 0.02
CA GLY A 37 -13.02 -3.56 0.96
C GLY A 37 -14.48 -3.16 1.06
N ILE A 38 -14.77 -2.32 2.05
CA ILE A 38 -16.10 -1.74 2.28
C ILE A 38 -15.99 -0.21 2.25
N THR A 39 -15.02 0.34 2.99
CA THR A 39 -14.68 1.77 3.02
C THR A 39 -13.30 2.06 2.46
N TRP A 40 -12.35 1.15 2.63
CA TRP A 40 -11.03 1.20 2.01
C TRP A 40 -10.94 0.13 0.93
N PHE A 41 -11.11 0.56 -0.31
CA PHE A 41 -11.03 -0.34 -1.45
C PHE A 41 -9.59 -0.62 -1.85
N ARG A 42 -9.37 -1.87 -2.19
CA ARG A 42 -8.11 -2.38 -2.68
C ARG A 42 -8.35 -3.33 -3.84
N TYR A 43 -7.68 -3.06 -4.94
CA TYR A 43 -7.92 -3.70 -6.23
C TYR A 43 -6.85 -4.75 -6.49
N TRP A 44 -7.23 -5.82 -7.15
CA TRP A 44 -6.28 -6.70 -7.82
C TRP A 44 -6.44 -6.46 -9.30
N VAL A 45 -5.33 -6.19 -9.96
CA VAL A 45 -5.31 -5.85 -11.38
C VAL A 45 -4.41 -6.82 -12.10
N ARG A 46 -4.92 -7.40 -13.18
CA ARG A 46 -4.11 -8.16 -14.14
C ARG A 46 -3.71 -7.22 -15.25
N PHE A 47 -2.43 -6.90 -15.33
CA PHE A 47 -1.87 -6.01 -16.34
C PHE A 47 -1.57 -6.76 -17.63
N ASP A 48 -1.59 -6.03 -18.74
CA ASP A 48 -1.39 -6.58 -20.09
C ASP A 48 0.06 -7.07 -20.30
N ASN A 49 1.01 -6.61 -19.47
CA ASN A 49 2.38 -7.13 -19.41
C ASN A 49 2.46 -8.55 -18.80
N GLY A 50 1.33 -9.13 -18.38
CA GLY A 50 1.25 -10.48 -17.82
C GLY A 50 1.42 -10.55 -16.30
N VAL A 51 1.73 -9.43 -15.63
CA VAL A 51 1.90 -9.37 -14.18
C VAL A 51 0.55 -9.08 -13.53
N ALA A 52 0.22 -9.82 -12.47
CA ALA A 52 -0.93 -9.52 -11.62
C ALA A 52 -0.44 -8.86 -10.33
N VAL A 53 -0.90 -7.63 -10.07
CA VAL A 53 -0.60 -6.93 -8.83
C VAL A 53 -1.84 -6.91 -7.97
N GLY A 54 -1.74 -7.58 -6.84
CA GLY A 54 -2.74 -7.53 -5.79
C GLY A 54 -2.52 -6.32 -4.91
N SER A 55 -3.58 -5.91 -4.22
CA SER A 55 -3.52 -4.80 -3.30
C SER A 55 -3.08 -3.52 -4.04
N VAL A 56 -3.91 -2.90 -4.89
CA VAL A 56 -3.64 -1.61 -5.57
C VAL A 56 -4.69 -0.58 -5.13
N ASN A 57 -4.30 0.70 -5.00
CA ASN A 57 -5.16 1.75 -4.42
C ASN A 57 -5.80 2.50 -5.59
N ARG A 58 -7.04 2.96 -5.43
CA ARG A 58 -7.74 3.76 -6.45
C ARG A 58 -6.88 4.89 -7.00
N LYS A 59 -6.11 5.58 -6.14
CA LYS A 59 -5.24 6.71 -6.56
C LYS A 59 -4.15 6.37 -7.58
N HIS A 60 -3.79 5.09 -7.71
CA HIS A 60 -2.77 4.64 -8.66
C HIS A 60 -3.38 4.09 -9.96
N LEU A 61 -4.71 4.05 -10.05
CA LEU A 61 -5.43 3.52 -11.19
C LEU A 61 -6.25 4.65 -11.79
N ALA A 62 -6.06 4.90 -13.08
CA ALA A 62 -6.91 5.77 -13.87
C ALA A 62 -7.78 4.93 -14.80
N THR A 63 -9.03 5.34 -15.04
CA THR A 63 -9.75 4.84 -16.23
C THR A 63 -9.04 5.31 -17.51
N PRO A 64 -9.24 4.65 -18.67
CA PRO A 64 -8.62 5.07 -19.92
C PRO A 64 -8.91 6.53 -20.30
N ASP A 65 -10.07 7.06 -19.91
CA ASP A 65 -10.42 8.46 -20.16
C ASP A 65 -9.77 9.41 -19.15
N GLU A 66 -9.69 9.04 -17.87
CA GLU A 66 -8.90 9.76 -16.86
C GLU A 66 -7.41 9.82 -17.27
N TRP A 67 -6.86 8.73 -17.80
CA TRP A 67 -5.47 8.67 -18.25
C TRP A 67 -5.17 9.63 -19.42
N LYS A 68 -6.10 9.74 -20.39
CA LYS A 68 -5.99 10.74 -21.47
C LYS A 68 -6.02 12.16 -20.92
N ALA A 69 -6.85 12.43 -19.90
CA ALA A 69 -6.93 13.74 -19.28
C ALA A 69 -5.63 14.09 -18.53
N ILE A 70 -5.05 13.13 -17.80
CA ILE A 70 -3.74 13.26 -17.14
C ILE A 70 -2.65 13.58 -18.18
N GLN A 71 -2.59 12.83 -19.28
CA GLN A 71 -1.62 13.08 -20.36
C GLN A 71 -1.80 14.43 -21.06
N ALA A 72 -3.04 14.92 -21.16
CA ALA A 72 -3.33 16.24 -21.72
C ALA A 72 -2.96 17.41 -20.78
N GLY A 73 -2.36 17.13 -19.63
CA GLY A 73 -2.00 18.12 -18.61
C GLY A 73 -3.17 18.56 -17.74
N GLY A 74 -4.31 17.88 -17.83
CA GLY A 74 -5.54 18.15 -17.07
C GLY A 74 -5.82 17.07 -16.04
N GLY A 75 -4.93 16.90 -15.06
CA GLY A 75 -5.14 15.96 -13.95
C GLY A 75 -5.33 16.67 -12.60
N PRO A 76 -6.47 16.50 -11.90
CA PRO A 76 -6.50 16.70 -10.46
C PRO A 76 -5.72 15.55 -9.80
N GLY A 77 -4.56 15.84 -9.20
CA GLY A 77 -3.84 14.84 -8.39
C GLY A 77 -2.32 14.72 -8.59
N ALA A 78 -1.65 15.67 -9.25
CA ALA A 78 -0.19 15.78 -9.25
C ALA A 78 0.40 16.28 -7.91
N GLU A 79 -0.26 15.98 -6.79
CA GLU A 79 0.14 16.38 -5.44
C GLU A 79 0.35 15.13 -4.59
N SER A 80 1.59 14.94 -4.13
CA SER A 80 2.11 13.82 -3.32
C SER A 80 2.49 12.54 -4.07
N SER A 81 3.47 12.68 -4.96
CA SER A 81 4.54 11.67 -5.08
C SER A 81 5.48 11.83 -3.88
N GLY A 82 4.98 11.49 -2.69
CA GLY A 82 5.80 11.19 -1.53
C GLY A 82 6.17 9.73 -1.59
N ALA A 83 7.41 9.44 -2.00
CA ALA A 83 8.05 8.21 -1.59
C ALA A 83 8.14 8.23 -0.06
N GLU A 84 7.18 7.62 0.61
CA GLU A 84 7.30 7.20 2.01
C GLU A 84 7.20 5.68 2.07
N GLU A 85 8.21 5.03 1.48
CA GLU A 85 8.76 3.81 2.05
C GLU A 85 10.04 4.18 2.81
N ALA A 86 9.87 4.83 3.95
CA ALA A 86 10.71 4.75 5.13
C ALA A 86 10.29 5.84 6.12
N GLU A 87 9.42 5.50 7.07
CA GLU A 87 9.64 5.83 8.49
C GLU A 87 8.72 4.94 9.33
N ALA A 88 9.26 3.78 9.67
CA ALA A 88 8.92 3.14 10.92
C ALA A 88 9.52 3.99 12.06
N GLU A 89 8.98 5.18 12.30
CA GLU A 89 9.14 5.86 13.59
C GLU A 89 8.07 5.29 14.52
N ALA A 90 8.28 4.02 14.92
CA ALA A 90 7.92 3.67 16.27
C ALA A 90 8.82 4.57 17.13
N GLY A 91 8.24 5.65 17.66
CA GLY A 91 8.86 6.52 18.64
C GLY A 91 9.34 5.69 19.83
N GLY A 92 10.52 5.12 19.68
CA GLY A 92 11.33 4.58 20.75
C GLY A 92 11.94 5.78 21.42
N GLY A 93 11.13 6.45 22.25
CA GLY A 93 11.65 7.35 23.25
C GLY A 93 12.81 6.64 23.91
N GLY A 94 14.01 7.22 23.74
CA GLY A 94 15.22 6.77 24.38
C GLY A 94 14.92 6.60 25.85
N SER A 95 14.80 5.35 26.27
CA SER A 95 15.03 4.97 27.63
C SER A 95 16.26 4.10 27.54
N ASP A 96 17.31 4.50 28.25
CA ASP A 96 18.50 3.72 28.60
C ASP A 96 18.13 2.44 29.39
N GLY A 97 17.02 1.79 29.06
CA GLY A 97 16.70 0.44 29.46
C GLY A 97 17.50 -0.47 28.56
N GLY A 98 18.58 -1.05 29.11
CA GLY A 98 19.45 -1.99 28.42
C GLY A 98 18.69 -3.14 27.72
N GLY A 99 19.40 -4.04 27.07
CA GLY A 99 18.83 -5.17 26.33
C GLY A 99 19.66 -6.43 26.53
N TYR A 100 19.12 -7.59 26.14
CA TYR A 100 19.89 -8.83 26.11
C TYR A 100 20.39 -9.08 24.69
N THR A 101 21.70 -9.24 24.51
CA THR A 101 22.29 -9.60 23.22
C THR A 101 22.59 -11.09 23.17
N HIS A 102 22.17 -11.75 22.08
CA HIS A 102 22.49 -13.14 21.82
C HIS A 102 22.98 -13.31 20.39
N ASN A 103 24.18 -13.88 20.22
CA ASN A 103 24.83 -14.06 18.92
C ASN A 103 24.86 -12.78 18.04
N GLY A 104 25.04 -11.62 18.68
CA GLY A 104 25.08 -10.32 18.00
C GLY A 104 23.72 -9.68 17.69
N VAL A 105 22.61 -10.34 18.04
CA VAL A 105 21.25 -9.77 17.90
C VAL A 105 20.81 -9.18 19.23
N LEU A 106 20.49 -7.88 19.24
CA LEU A 106 19.97 -7.16 20.40
C LEU A 106 18.46 -7.40 20.54
N VAL A 107 18.06 -7.93 21.69
CA VAL A 107 16.66 -8.04 22.09
C VAL A 107 16.36 -6.95 23.12
N PRO A 108 15.50 -5.97 22.81
CA PRO A 108 15.09 -4.93 23.76
C PRO A 108 14.37 -5.48 25.00
N GLN A 109 14.60 -4.89 26.19
CA GLN A 109 13.96 -5.36 27.45
C GLN A 109 12.44 -5.33 27.40
N LEU A 110 11.85 -4.37 26.69
CA LEU A 110 10.40 -4.32 26.49
C LEU A 110 9.82 -5.64 25.94
N LEU A 111 10.56 -6.32 25.04
CA LEU A 111 10.13 -7.60 24.49
C LEU A 111 10.25 -8.72 25.52
N LEU A 112 11.31 -8.72 26.32
CA LEU A 112 11.53 -9.71 27.39
C LEU A 112 10.43 -9.62 28.46
N ASP A 113 10.08 -8.40 28.87
CA ASP A 113 9.00 -8.15 29.84
C ASP A 113 7.64 -8.59 29.29
N ARG A 114 7.38 -8.30 28.00
CA ARG A 114 6.15 -8.75 27.32
C ARG A 114 6.06 -10.28 27.28
N THR A 115 7.15 -10.96 26.97
CA THR A 115 7.22 -12.43 26.95
C THR A 115 7.05 -13.01 28.36
N LYS A 116 7.66 -12.41 29.39
CA LYS A 116 7.48 -12.82 30.79
C LYS A 116 6.02 -12.71 31.24
N ALA A 117 5.38 -11.58 30.97
CA ALA A 117 3.97 -11.39 31.32
C ALA A 117 3.04 -12.36 30.56
N ALA A 118 3.35 -12.69 29.31
CA ALA A 118 2.60 -13.69 28.55
C ALA A 118 2.74 -15.08 29.18
N ARG A 119 3.96 -15.45 29.58
CA ARG A 119 4.27 -16.71 30.27
C ARG A 119 3.58 -16.84 31.63
N GLU A 120 3.56 -15.77 32.42
CA GLU A 120 2.82 -15.72 33.69
C GLU A 120 1.32 -15.94 33.50
N ARG A 121 0.70 -15.39 32.44
CA ARG A 121 -0.71 -15.66 32.11
C ARG A 121 -0.96 -17.11 31.70
N LEU A 122 0.04 -17.75 31.10
CA LEU A 122 -0.04 -19.14 30.64
C LEU A 122 0.40 -20.15 31.72
N GLY A 123 0.95 -19.69 32.85
CA GLY A 123 1.41 -20.53 33.94
C GLY A 123 2.64 -21.39 33.61
N VAL A 124 3.49 -20.96 32.67
CA VAL A 124 4.68 -21.69 32.17
C VAL A 124 5.96 -20.85 32.24
#